data_AF-A0A7C1PQW3-F1
#
_entry.id   AF-A0A7C1PQW3-F1
#
_cell.length_a   1.000
_cell.length_b   1.000
_cell.length_c   1.000
_cell.angle_alpha   90.00
_cell.angle_beta   90.00
_cell.angle_gamma   90.00
#
_symmetry.space_group_name_H-M   'P 1'
#
loop_
_entity.id
_entity.type
_entity.pdbx_description
1 polymer ?
#
loop_
_entity_poly.entity_id
_entity_poly.type
_entity_poly.pdbx_seq_one_letter_code
_entity_poly.pdbx_strand_id
1 'polypeptide(L)'
;MNYKLAKQLKEAGFPQVSHPPIPPYQDYLDQDVNAKSGLVSNPILSELIEACGDNFNILSKARWKCGKTGWIATKFESEEEMISRKITRDNSEFGKSPEEAVARLYLRLKKMAKVK
;
A
#
# COMPACT_ATOMS: atom_id res chain seq x y z
N MET A 1 7.54 -6.18 -0.47
CA MET A 1 7.20 -5.28 -1.59
C MET A 1 8.44 -5.00 -2.44
N ASN A 2 8.29 -4.78 -3.75
CA ASN A 2 9.40 -4.47 -4.67
C ASN A 2 9.50 -2.97 -4.99
N TYR A 3 10.66 -2.54 -5.51
CA TYR A 3 10.94 -1.14 -5.87
C TYR A 3 9.89 -0.53 -6.82
N LYS A 4 9.41 -1.30 -7.82
CA LYS A 4 8.41 -0.80 -8.78
C LYS A 4 7.10 -0.43 -8.08
N LEU A 5 6.63 -1.25 -7.15
CA LEU A 5 5.42 -0.97 -6.38
C LEU A 5 5.62 0.20 -5.41
N ALA A 6 6.78 0.27 -4.75
CA ALA A 6 7.14 1.41 -3.90
C ALA A 6 7.20 2.74 -4.69
N LYS A 7 7.70 2.71 -5.92
CA LYS A 7 7.72 3.87 -6.82
C LYS A 7 6.30 4.31 -7.21
N GLN A 8 5.42 3.36 -7.53
CA GLN A 8 4.02 3.66 -7.82
C GLN A 8 3.30 4.32 -6.64
N LEU A 9 3.59 3.89 -5.40
CA LEU A 9 3.06 4.53 -4.20
C LEU A 9 3.51 5.99 -4.11
N LYS A 10 4.80 6.25 -4.33
CA LYS A 10 5.35 7.61 -4.35
C LYS A 10 4.64 8.49 -5.37
N GLU A 11 4.51 8.00 -6.61
CA GLU A 11 3.83 8.70 -7.71
C GLU A 11 2.33 8.92 -7.41
N ALA A 12 1.72 8.03 -6.63
CA ALA A 12 0.34 8.18 -6.15
C ALA A 12 0.21 9.14 -4.95
N GLY A 13 1.30 9.78 -4.52
CA GLY A 13 1.32 10.72 -3.39
C GLY A 13 1.24 10.03 -2.03
N PHE A 14 1.63 8.76 -1.92
CA PHE A 14 1.78 8.10 -0.63
C PHE A 14 2.84 8.83 0.21
N PRO A 15 2.55 9.17 1.48
CA PRO A 15 3.53 9.80 2.36
C PRO A 15 4.65 8.81 2.65
N GLN A 16 5.76 8.93 1.94
CA GLN A 16 6.96 8.16 2.24
C GLN A 16 7.65 8.86 3.41
N VAL A 17 7.27 8.47 4.62
CA VAL A 17 7.96 8.90 5.83
C VAL A 17 9.40 8.44 5.65
N SER A 18 10.32 9.38 5.43
CA SER A 18 11.74 9.07 5.46
C SER A 18 12.05 8.71 6.91
N HIS A 19 12.22 7.43 7.20
CA HIS A 19 12.97 7.07 8.40
C HIS A 19 14.31 7.81 8.29
N PRO A 20 14.71 8.59 9.30
CA PRO A 20 15.89 9.44 9.19
C PRO A 20 17.05 8.57 8.72
N PRO A 21 17.76 8.98 7.66
CA PRO A 21 18.89 8.21 7.19
C PRO A 21 19.88 8.04 8.34
N ILE A 22 20.44 6.84 8.44
CA ILE A 22 21.52 6.55 9.38
C ILE A 22 22.62 7.61 9.10
N PRO A 23 23.26 8.21 10.12
CA PRO A 23 24.04 9.45 10.00
C PRO A 23 24.99 9.64 8.80
N PRO A 24 25.65 8.64 8.18
CA PRO A 24 26.45 8.92 6.98
C PRO A 24 25.62 9.22 5.71
N TYR A 25 24.30 8.98 5.69
CA TYR A 25 23.46 9.21 4.52
C TYR A 25 22.81 10.60 4.48
N GLN A 26 22.64 11.25 5.63
CA GLN A 26 21.98 12.57 5.70
C GLN A 26 22.83 13.64 5.01
N ASP A 27 24.14 13.64 5.26
CA ASP A 27 25.10 14.56 4.63
C ASP A 27 25.12 14.43 3.10
N TYR A 28 24.94 13.21 2.57
CA TYR A 28 24.86 12.94 1.14
C TYR A 28 23.57 13.50 0.50
N LEU A 29 22.44 13.40 1.21
CA LEU A 29 21.15 13.91 0.76
C LEU A 29 21.03 15.44 0.88
N ASP A 30 21.75 16.04 1.81
CA ASP A 30 21.81 17.50 1.96
C ASP A 30 22.70 18.16 0.91
N GLN A 31 23.67 17.44 0.36
CA GLN A 31 24.53 17.91 -0.74
C GLN A 31 23.89 17.78 -2.13
N ASP A 32 23.01 16.79 -2.35
CA ASP A 32 22.33 16.60 -3.63
C ASP A 32 20.86 17.06 -3.57
N VAL A 33 20.62 18.26 -4.12
CA VAL A 33 19.29 18.88 -4.23
C VAL A 33 18.28 18.02 -4.99
N ASN A 34 18.74 17.09 -5.83
CA ASN A 34 17.91 16.14 -6.56
C ASN A 34 17.66 14.82 -5.79
N ALA A 35 18.53 14.47 -4.83
CA ALA A 35 18.43 13.21 -4.10
C ALA A 35 17.25 13.18 -3.12
N LYS A 36 16.92 14.31 -2.49
CA LYS A 36 15.71 14.45 -1.63
C LYS A 36 14.42 14.13 -2.38
N SER A 37 14.34 14.48 -3.66
CA SER A 37 13.16 14.22 -4.50
C SER A 37 13.15 12.81 -5.10
N GLY A 38 14.26 12.06 -5.02
CA GLY A 38 14.45 10.77 -5.69
C GLY A 38 14.21 9.53 -4.83
N LEU A 39 14.39 9.60 -3.51
CA LEU A 39 14.32 8.42 -2.63
C LEU A 39 12.95 7.75 -2.65
N VAL A 40 12.93 6.44 -2.93
CA VAL A 40 11.74 5.60 -2.86
C VAL A 40 11.90 4.71 -1.63
N SER A 41 11.17 5.04 -0.56
CA SER A 41 11.15 4.21 0.65
C SER A 41 10.20 3.02 0.50
N ASN A 42 10.51 1.93 1.18
CA ASN A 42 9.61 0.79 1.31
C ASN A 42 8.79 0.97 2.59
N PRO A 43 7.54 1.46 2.53
CA PRO A 43 6.71 1.66 3.71
C PRO A 43 6.46 0.37 4.48
N ILE A 44 6.27 0.53 5.78
CA ILE A 44 5.88 -0.56 6.67
C ILE A 44 4.36 -0.78 6.64
N LEU A 45 3.92 -1.94 7.14
CA LEU A 45 2.51 -2.33 7.08
C LEU A 45 1.59 -1.34 7.81
N SER A 46 2.00 -0.82 8.96
CA SER A 46 1.19 0.15 9.73
C SER A 46 0.97 1.45 8.95
N GLU A 47 2.01 2.00 8.33
CA GLU A 47 1.90 3.21 7.50
C GLU A 47 0.92 3.01 6.33
N LEU A 48 0.94 1.82 5.71
CA LEU A 48 0.03 1.48 4.63
C LEU A 48 -1.43 1.39 5.10
N ILE A 49 -1.65 0.81 6.28
CA ILE A 49 -2.99 0.70 6.87
C ILE A 49 -3.52 2.08 7.26
N GLU A 50 -2.70 2.90 7.93
CA GLU A 50 -3.03 4.27 8.30
C GLU A 50 -3.38 5.13 7.08
N ALA A 51 -2.60 5.02 6.00
CA ALA A 51 -2.86 5.76 4.77
C ALA A 51 -4.13 5.31 4.02
N CYS A 52 -4.59 4.08 4.22
CA CYS A 52 -5.88 3.63 3.69
C CYS A 52 -7.07 4.18 4.51
N GLY A 53 -6.85 4.48 5.79
CA GLY A 53 -7.86 4.98 6.72
C GLY A 53 -9.09 4.07 6.79
N ASP A 54 -10.27 4.68 6.83
CA ASP A 54 -11.56 3.96 6.96
C ASP A 54 -11.89 3.06 5.75
N ASN A 55 -11.15 3.19 4.64
CA ASN A 55 -11.32 2.36 3.45
C ASN A 55 -10.56 1.03 3.52
N PHE A 56 -10.03 0.67 4.68
CA PHE A 56 -9.39 -0.62 4.93
C PHE A 56 -10.12 -1.34 6.07
N ASN A 57 -10.59 -2.56 5.79
CA ASN A 57 -11.41 -3.31 6.75
C ASN A 57 -10.76 -4.64 7.15
N ILE A 58 -10.26 -5.41 6.18
CA ILE A 58 -9.74 -6.75 6.43
C ILE A 58 -8.40 -6.94 5.73
N LEU A 59 -7.45 -7.52 6.46
CA LEU A 59 -6.27 -8.16 5.91
C LEU A 59 -6.24 -9.61 6.35
N SER A 60 -6.22 -10.53 5.39
CA SER A 60 -6.23 -11.96 5.69
C SER A 60 -5.32 -12.75 4.75
N LYS A 61 -4.88 -13.92 5.22
CA LYS A 61 -4.12 -14.87 4.41
C LYS A 61 -5.10 -15.80 3.71
N ALA A 62 -5.05 -15.86 2.38
CA ALA A 62 -5.97 -16.65 1.58
C ALA A 62 -5.21 -17.58 0.62
N ARG A 63 -5.82 -18.74 0.34
CA ARG A 63 -5.36 -19.67 -0.68
C ARG A 63 -6.21 -19.49 -1.93
N TRP A 64 -5.56 -19.24 -3.06
CA TRP A 64 -6.23 -19.05 -4.35
C TRP A 64 -6.58 -20.40 -4.99
N LYS A 65 -7.59 -20.38 -5.89
CA LYS A 65 -8.01 -21.55 -6.69
C LYS A 65 -6.86 -22.18 -7.50
N CYS A 66 -5.82 -21.41 -7.82
CA CYS A 66 -4.60 -21.89 -8.49
C CYS A 66 -3.56 -22.52 -7.55
N GLY A 67 -3.91 -22.78 -6.29
CA GLY A 67 -3.04 -23.41 -5.29
C GLY A 67 -2.04 -22.48 -4.60
N LYS A 68 -1.91 -21.23 -5.05
CA LYS A 68 -0.99 -20.25 -4.47
C LYS A 68 -1.57 -19.62 -3.21
N THR A 69 -0.76 -19.50 -2.16
CA THR A 69 -1.12 -18.78 -0.94
C THR A 69 -0.60 -17.33 -1.04
N GLY A 70 -1.37 -16.39 -0.53
CA GLY A 70 -0.91 -15.01 -0.33
C GLY A 70 -1.86 -14.21 0.55
N TRP A 71 -1.79 -12.89 0.45
CA TRP A 71 -2.50 -11.95 1.30
C TRP A 71 -3.54 -11.20 0.50
N ILE A 72 -4.70 -10.96 1.13
CA ILE A 72 -5.78 -10.17 0.56
C ILE A 72 -6.10 -9.02 1.51
N ALA A 73 -6.08 -7.80 0.97
CA ALA A 73 -6.52 -6.60 1.64
C ALA A 73 -7.86 -6.18 1.04
N THR A 74 -8.85 -5.89 1.88
CA THR A 74 -10.23 -5.66 1.46
C THR A 74 -10.77 -4.37 2.07
N LYS A 75 -11.52 -3.63 1.24
CA LYS A 75 -12.42 -2.55 1.64
C LYS A 75 -13.86 -3.05 1.61
N PHE A 76 -14.72 -2.51 2.46
CA PHE A 76 -16.18 -2.67 2.35
C PHE A 76 -16.79 -1.28 2.21
N GLU A 77 -17.75 -1.14 1.30
CA GLU A 77 -18.44 0.14 1.10
C GLU A 77 -19.68 0.28 1.99
N SER A 78 -20.19 -0.83 2.53
CA SER A 78 -21.31 -0.84 3.47
C SER A 78 -21.19 -1.94 4.53
N GLU A 79 -21.96 -1.78 5.61
CA GLU A 79 -22.04 -2.77 6.68
C GLU A 79 -22.66 -4.09 6.18
N GLU A 80 -23.59 -4.03 5.21
CA GLU A 80 -24.13 -5.23 4.58
C GLU A 80 -23.08 -6.01 3.76
N GLU A 81 -22.16 -5.32 3.08
CA GLU A 81 -21.04 -5.98 2.41
C GLU A 81 -20.10 -6.66 3.42
N MET A 82 -19.86 -6.02 4.56
CA MET A 82 -19.05 -6.56 5.64
C MET A 82 -19.69 -7.81 6.25
N ILE A 83 -20.99 -7.77 6.57
CA ILE A 83 -21.75 -8.88 7.17
C ILE A 83 -21.84 -10.06 6.20
N SER A 84 -22.12 -9.79 4.93
CA SER A 84 -22.18 -10.84 3.90
C SER A 84 -20.81 -11.45 3.58
N ARG A 85 -19.72 -10.85 4.08
CA ARG A 85 -18.32 -11.23 3.80
C ARG A 85 -18.06 -11.41 2.31
N LYS A 86 -18.77 -10.65 1.48
CA LYS A 86 -18.70 -10.77 0.03
C LYS A 86 -17.46 -10.03 -0.46
N ILE A 87 -16.35 -10.77 -0.51
CA ILE A 87 -15.12 -10.28 -1.12
C ILE A 87 -15.30 -10.30 -2.64
N THR A 88 -15.37 -9.13 -3.25
CA THR A 88 -15.43 -8.98 -4.71
C THR A 88 -14.03 -8.66 -5.24
N ARG A 89 -13.84 -8.83 -6.55
CA ARG A 89 -12.62 -8.37 -7.22
C ARG A 89 -12.46 -6.84 -7.17
N ASP A 90 -13.54 -6.12 -6.89
CA ASP A 90 -13.55 -4.66 -6.95
C ASP A 90 -13.21 -4.00 -5.63
N ASN A 91 -13.42 -4.72 -4.54
CA ASN A 91 -13.17 -4.26 -3.19
C ASN A 91 -11.96 -4.94 -2.53
N SER A 92 -11.16 -5.72 -3.28
CA SER A 92 -10.01 -6.42 -2.72
C SER A 92 -8.80 -6.47 -3.64
N GLU A 93 -7.62 -6.51 -3.02
CA GLU A 93 -6.33 -6.58 -3.71
C GLU A 93 -5.41 -7.64 -3.11
N PHE A 94 -4.61 -8.26 -3.97
CA PHE A 94 -3.76 -9.39 -3.62
C PHE A 94 -2.27 -9.04 -3.58
N GLY A 95 -1.58 -9.53 -2.56
CA GLY A 95 -0.13 -9.42 -2.42
C GLY A 95 0.53 -10.74 -2.03
N LYS A 96 1.83 -10.87 -2.33
CA LYS A 96 2.62 -12.00 -1.81
C LYS A 96 3.00 -11.79 -0.34
N SER A 97 3.03 -10.54 0.11
CA SER A 97 3.19 -10.11 1.50
C SER A 97 2.00 -9.24 1.92
N PRO A 98 1.76 -9.06 3.24
CA PRO A 98 0.69 -8.18 3.70
C PRO A 98 0.86 -6.75 3.20
N GLU A 99 2.09 -6.22 3.19
CA GLU A 99 2.41 -4.88 2.68
C GLU A 99 2.06 -4.75 1.20
N GLU A 100 2.35 -5.78 0.39
CA GLU A 100 1.99 -5.75 -1.03
C GLU A 100 0.48 -5.70 -1.27
N ALA A 101 -0.30 -6.40 -0.43
CA ALA A 101 -1.75 -6.42 -0.55
C ALA A 101 -2.34 -5.03 -0.23
N VAL A 102 -1.91 -4.45 0.90
CA VAL A 102 -2.38 -3.12 1.33
C VAL A 102 -1.89 -2.01 0.39
N ALA A 103 -0.64 -2.07 -0.08
CA ALA A 103 -0.12 -1.12 -1.07
C ALA A 103 -0.93 -1.10 -2.36
N ARG A 104 -1.33 -2.26 -2.87
CA ARG A 104 -2.18 -2.35 -4.07
C ARG A 104 -3.58 -1.81 -3.80
N LEU A 105 -4.14 -2.12 -2.64
CA LEU A 105 -5.44 -1.56 -2.22
C LEU A 105 -5.38 -0.03 -2.20
N TYR A 106 -4.36 0.55 -1.57
CA TYR A 106 -4.14 2.00 -1.55
C TYR A 106 -4.10 2.61 -2.96
N LEU A 107 -3.30 2.02 -3.87
CA LEU A 107 -3.21 2.51 -5.25
C LEU A 107 -4.56 2.48 -5.96
N ARG A 108 -5.37 1.44 -5.72
CA ARG A 108 -6.72 1.34 -6.27
C ARG A 108 -7.64 2.41 -5.71
N LEU A 109 -7.64 2.62 -4.40
CA LEU A 109 -8.41 3.66 -3.72
C LEU A 109 -8.08 5.05 -4.29
N LYS A 110 -6.78 5.36 -4.45
CA LYS A 110 -6.34 6.63 -5.06
C LYS A 110 -6.77 6.79 -6.50
N LYS A 111 -6.77 5.72 -7.30
CA LYS A 111 -7.30 5.76 -8.67
C LYS A 111 -8.80 6.03 -8.69
N MET A 112 -9.58 5.35 -7.84
CA MET A 112 -11.03 5.56 -7.73
C MET A 112 -11.37 6.99 -7.29
N ALA A 113 -10.60 7.57 -6.37
CA ALA A 113 -10.79 8.95 -5.92
C ALA A 113 -10.51 10.00 -7.00
N LYS A 114 -9.65 9.71 -7.99
CA LYS A 114 -9.36 10.61 -9.12
C LYS A 114 -10.38 10.55 -10.26
N VAL A 115 -11.28 9.56 -10.26
CA VAL A 115 -12.25 9.32 -11.33
C VAL A 115 -13.66 9.83 -10.97
N LYS A 116 -13.84 10.36 -9.75
CA LYS A 116 -15.03 11.12 -9.34
C LYS A 116 -14.86 12.60 -9.65
#